data_AF-A0A535IC63-F1
#
_entry.id   AF-A0A535IC63-F1
#
_cell.length_a   1.000
_cell.length_b   1.000
_cell.length_c   1.000
_cell.angle_alpha   90.00
_cell.angle_beta   90.00
_cell.angle_gamma   90.00
#
_symmetry.space_group_name_H-M   'P 1'
#
loop_
_entity.id
_entity.type
_entity.pdbx_description
1 polymer ?
#
loop_
_entity_poly.entity_id
_entity_poly.type
_entity_poly.pdbx_seq_one_letter_code
_entity_poly.pdbx_strand_id
1 'polypeptide(L)'
;MDGATSVEEFEYSATHELHERQLMQTKGMSYDNAHHSSLMLELDLRRKMRLTCKDHELKQPYVPATDMHGTQQIEDIGDKVELRDVYRYRLRVSKGLTIWIVDGCHVRRDIFPDFGFSGNDLSYKFIPHNEIWVDTLVDCFELEYQIAHQRAMRASLARGTKEEDAWSKGDAAQRRLRRSDESQSRRKEAQMAPVEAGTRARGVRLSRNNLKAK
;
A
#
# COMPACT_ATOMS: atom_id res chain seq x y z
N MET A 1 7.17 2.89 12.34
CA MET A 1 6.36 1.72 11.98
C MET A 1 7.27 0.51 11.93
N ASP A 2 6.75 -0.62 12.34
CA ASP A 2 7.40 -1.92 12.28
C ASP A 2 6.71 -2.81 11.24
N GLY A 3 7.22 -4.03 11.05
CA GLY A 3 6.64 -5.00 10.11
C GLY A 3 5.32 -5.63 10.57
N ALA A 4 4.73 -5.17 11.67
CA ALA A 4 3.42 -5.64 12.13
C ALA A 4 2.27 -4.76 11.60
N THR A 5 2.59 -3.59 11.03
CA THR A 5 1.59 -2.70 10.42
C THR A 5 1.18 -3.24 9.06
N SER A 6 -0.11 -3.49 8.87
CA SER A 6 -0.65 -3.90 7.57
C SER A 6 -0.53 -2.79 6.52
N VAL A 7 -0.51 -3.16 5.24
CA VAL A 7 -0.52 -2.19 4.13
C VAL A 7 -1.75 -1.30 4.09
N GLU A 8 -2.88 -1.75 4.65
CA GLU A 8 -4.10 -0.95 4.75
C GLU A 8 -3.97 0.20 5.75
N GLU A 9 -3.26 -0.03 6.85
CA GLU A 9 -3.10 0.93 7.96
C GLU A 9 -1.89 1.86 7.79
N PHE A 10 -0.95 1.47 6.93
CA PHE A 10 0.31 2.17 6.72
C PHE A 10 0.13 3.65 6.34
N GLU A 11 -0.66 3.94 5.30
CA GLU A 11 -0.80 5.32 4.78
C GLU A 11 -1.51 6.24 5.77
N TYR A 12 -2.51 5.71 6.50
CA TYR A 12 -3.21 6.45 7.55
C TYR A 12 -2.26 6.80 8.69
N SER A 13 -1.54 5.81 9.19
CA SER A 13 -0.57 5.98 10.27
C SER A 13 0.55 6.94 9.84
N ALA A 14 1.02 6.86 8.59
CA ALA A 14 2.13 7.69 8.11
C ALA A 14 1.68 9.14 7.99
N THR A 15 0.47 9.34 7.48
CA THR A 15 -0.16 10.66 7.37
C THR A 15 -0.38 11.28 8.74
N HIS A 16 -0.86 10.50 9.72
CA HIS A 16 -1.05 10.97 11.10
C HIS A 16 0.26 11.52 11.68
N GLU A 17 1.32 10.71 11.65
CA GLU A 17 2.63 11.05 12.23
C GLU A 17 3.28 12.26 11.53
N LEU A 18 3.21 12.32 10.19
CA LEU A 18 3.74 13.43 9.42
C LEU A 18 2.98 14.73 9.66
N HIS A 19 1.64 14.66 9.73
CA HIS A 19 0.79 15.82 9.97
C HIS A 19 1.00 16.38 11.39
N GLU A 20 1.07 15.51 12.39
CA GLU A 20 1.32 15.89 13.78
C GLU A 20 2.67 16.63 13.89
N ARG A 21 3.73 16.02 13.35
CA ARG A 21 5.06 16.63 13.30
C ARG A 21 5.05 17.97 12.59
N GLN A 22 4.38 18.06 11.45
CA GLN A 22 4.32 19.29 10.66
C GLN A 22 3.62 20.42 11.43
N LEU A 23 2.50 20.14 12.11
CA LEU A 23 1.77 21.11 12.92
C LEU A 23 2.62 21.61 14.11
N MET A 24 3.30 20.70 14.79
CA MET A 24 4.20 21.07 15.90
C MET A 24 5.38 21.92 15.41
N GLN A 25 6.01 21.54 14.29
CA GLN A 25 7.19 22.23 13.77
C GLN A 25 6.88 23.60 13.17
N THR A 26 5.81 23.71 12.39
CA THR A 26 5.54 24.93 11.61
C THR A 26 4.52 25.86 12.25
N LYS A 27 3.60 25.33 13.05
CA LYS A 27 2.56 26.12 13.73
C LYS A 27 2.77 26.24 15.24
N GLY A 28 3.81 25.58 15.80
CA GLY A 28 4.08 25.60 17.23
C GLY A 28 2.97 24.98 18.07
N MET A 29 2.14 24.12 17.47
CA MET A 29 1.01 23.47 18.13
C MET A 29 1.51 22.51 19.23
N SER A 30 0.77 22.41 20.34
CA SER A 30 1.06 21.37 21.35
C SER A 30 0.82 19.98 20.75
N TYR A 31 1.45 18.97 21.35
CA TYR A 31 1.23 17.57 20.97
C TYR A 31 -0.26 17.22 20.99
N ASP A 32 -0.97 17.49 22.09
CA ASP A 32 -2.40 17.14 22.23
C ASP A 32 -3.27 17.73 21.11
N ASN A 33 -3.05 18.99 20.76
CA ASN A 33 -3.80 19.67 19.70
C ASN A 33 -3.42 19.15 18.30
N ALA A 34 -2.14 18.88 18.07
CA ALA A 34 -1.65 18.33 16.80
C ALA A 34 -2.17 16.90 16.59
N HIS A 35 -2.10 16.07 17.63
CA HIS A 35 -2.59 14.70 17.66
C HIS A 35 -4.09 14.65 17.39
N HIS A 36 -4.88 15.48 18.08
CA HIS A 36 -6.32 15.57 17.84
C HIS A 36 -6.63 15.99 16.39
N SER A 37 -5.88 16.94 15.83
CA SER A 37 -6.03 17.32 14.42
C SER A 37 -5.67 16.18 13.47
N SER A 38 -4.66 15.37 13.78
CA SER A 38 -4.27 14.20 12.98
C SER A 38 -5.32 13.10 13.02
N LEU A 39 -5.94 12.82 14.18
CA LEU A 39 -7.06 11.88 14.29
C LEU A 39 -8.24 12.30 13.42
N MET A 40 -8.57 13.60 13.39
CA MET A 40 -9.67 14.11 12.55
C MET A 40 -9.34 14.00 11.06
N LEU A 41 -8.08 14.25 10.69
CA LEU A 41 -7.60 14.05 9.32
C LEU A 41 -7.71 12.57 8.91
N GLU A 42 -7.29 11.65 9.78
CA GLU A 42 -7.37 10.21 9.52
C GLU A 42 -8.82 9.75 9.29
N LEU A 43 -9.76 10.18 10.15
CA LEU A 43 -11.18 9.87 10.00
C LEU A 43 -11.75 10.36 8.66
N ASP A 44 -11.38 11.57 8.23
CA ASP A 44 -11.77 12.12 6.94
C ASP A 44 -11.19 11.31 5.78
N LEU A 45 -9.90 10.95 5.85
CA LEU A 45 -9.25 10.12 4.84
C LEU A 45 -9.89 8.73 4.72
N ARG A 46 -10.18 8.06 5.84
CA ARG A 46 -10.86 6.76 5.87
C ARG A 46 -12.25 6.83 5.23
N ARG A 47 -13.02 7.87 5.52
CA ARG A 47 -14.34 8.09 4.91
C ARG A 47 -14.24 8.31 3.41
N LYS A 48 -13.33 9.20 2.97
CA LYS A 48 -13.08 9.46 1.55
C LYS A 48 -12.63 8.22 0.81
N MET A 49 -11.75 7.42 1.42
CA MET A 49 -11.28 6.18 0.79
C MET A 49 -12.40 5.15 0.67
N ARG A 50 -13.21 4.96 1.73
CA ARG A 50 -14.39 4.09 1.69
C ARG A 50 -15.35 4.48 0.56
N LEU A 51 -15.60 5.78 0.36
CA LEU A 51 -16.42 6.25 -0.76
C LEU A 51 -15.75 5.98 -2.11
N THR A 52 -14.44 6.21 -2.23
CA THR A 52 -13.66 5.93 -3.45
C THR A 52 -13.73 4.45 -3.84
N CYS A 53 -13.60 3.53 -2.87
CA CYS A 53 -13.71 2.09 -3.09
C CYS A 53 -15.12 1.71 -3.56
N LYS A 54 -16.17 2.20 -2.88
CA LYS A 54 -17.56 1.95 -3.28
C LYS A 54 -17.88 2.48 -4.67
N ASP A 55 -17.47 3.71 -4.97
CA ASP A 55 -17.67 4.31 -6.28
C ASP A 55 -16.94 3.55 -7.38
N HIS A 56 -15.79 2.94 -7.06
CA HIS A 56 -15.05 2.11 -7.99
C HIS A 56 -15.75 0.78 -8.23
N GLU A 57 -16.17 0.08 -7.16
CA GLU A 57 -16.95 -1.17 -7.25
C GLU A 57 -18.23 -1.02 -8.07
N LEU A 58 -18.94 0.11 -7.91
CA LEU A 58 -20.16 0.42 -8.69
C LEU A 58 -19.90 0.63 -10.19
N LYS A 59 -18.67 1.00 -10.58
CA LYS A 59 -18.29 1.29 -11.97
C LYS A 59 -17.65 0.10 -12.67
N GLN A 60 -17.57 -1.05 -12.01
CA GLN A 60 -16.75 -2.14 -12.51
C GLN A 60 -17.26 -2.70 -13.84
N PRO A 61 -16.33 -3.02 -14.76
CA PRO A 61 -16.67 -3.78 -15.94
C PRO A 61 -17.08 -5.20 -15.54
N TYR A 62 -17.82 -5.85 -16.42
CA TYR A 62 -18.05 -7.29 -16.31
C TYR A 62 -16.72 -8.03 -16.21
N VAL A 63 -16.57 -8.88 -15.19
CA VAL A 63 -15.44 -9.78 -15.02
C VAL A 63 -15.96 -11.22 -15.00
N PRO A 64 -15.45 -12.10 -15.88
CA PRO A 64 -15.92 -13.47 -15.96
C PRO A 64 -15.54 -14.23 -14.68
N ALA A 65 -16.45 -15.10 -14.21
CA ALA A 65 -16.18 -16.03 -13.11
C ALA A 65 -15.39 -17.23 -13.61
N THR A 66 -14.16 -17.01 -14.07
CA THR A 66 -13.27 -18.06 -14.54
C THR A 66 -11.98 -18.14 -13.74
N ASP A 67 -11.37 -19.33 -13.75
CA ASP A 67 -10.06 -19.57 -13.16
C ASP A 67 -8.98 -18.64 -13.75
N MET A 68 -7.77 -18.69 -13.18
CA MET A 68 -6.62 -17.90 -13.63
C MET A 68 -6.30 -18.08 -15.13
N HIS A 69 -6.60 -19.24 -15.70
CA HIS A 69 -6.35 -19.56 -17.11
C HIS A 69 -7.52 -19.21 -18.03
N GLY A 70 -8.68 -18.83 -17.48
CA GLY A 70 -9.92 -18.67 -18.22
C GLY A 70 -10.52 -19.98 -18.73
N THR A 71 -10.08 -21.13 -18.20
CA THR A 71 -10.43 -22.46 -18.71
C THR A 71 -11.59 -23.11 -17.99
N GLN A 72 -11.73 -22.85 -16.69
CA GLN A 72 -12.79 -23.40 -15.84
C GLN A 72 -13.61 -22.26 -15.25
N GLN A 73 -14.91 -22.47 -15.11
CA GLN A 73 -15.72 -21.58 -14.29
C GLN A 73 -15.34 -21.75 -12.82
N ILE A 74 -15.36 -20.66 -12.07
CA ILE A 74 -15.28 -20.75 -10.62
C ILE A 74 -16.62 -21.27 -10.12
N GLU A 75 -16.60 -22.41 -9.43
CA GLU A 75 -17.80 -23.05 -8.90
C GLU A 75 -18.59 -22.08 -8.00
N ASP A 76 -19.91 -22.16 -8.05
CA ASP A 76 -20.87 -21.41 -7.20
C ASP A 76 -20.91 -19.87 -7.33
N ILE A 77 -20.17 -19.25 -8.24
CA ILE A 77 -20.18 -17.78 -8.46
C ILE A 77 -21.18 -17.33 -9.55
N GLY A 78 -21.66 -18.26 -10.38
CA GLY A 78 -22.53 -17.95 -11.53
C GLY A 78 -21.76 -17.29 -12.69
N ASP A 79 -22.44 -16.55 -13.56
CA ASP A 79 -21.83 -16.08 -14.82
C ASP A 79 -20.74 -14.99 -14.64
N LYS A 80 -20.75 -14.25 -13.54
CA LYS A 80 -19.85 -13.11 -13.29
C LYS A 80 -19.40 -13.03 -11.84
N VAL A 81 -18.19 -12.52 -11.61
CA VAL A 81 -17.75 -12.16 -10.26
C VAL A 81 -18.35 -10.81 -9.87
N GLU A 82 -18.96 -10.73 -8.69
CA GLU A 82 -19.39 -9.46 -8.12
C GLU A 82 -18.40 -8.99 -7.05
N LEU A 83 -17.59 -7.99 -7.36
CA LEU A 83 -16.63 -7.44 -6.40
C LEU A 83 -17.34 -6.42 -5.50
N ARG A 84 -17.87 -6.90 -4.38
CA ARG A 84 -18.53 -6.08 -3.36
C ARG A 84 -17.71 -6.09 -2.09
N ASP A 85 -17.39 -4.93 -1.53
CA ASP A 85 -16.60 -4.81 -0.30
C ASP A 85 -15.24 -5.55 -0.34
N VAL A 86 -14.61 -5.59 -1.53
CA VAL A 86 -13.27 -6.17 -1.77
C VAL A 86 -12.20 -5.09 -1.63
N TYR A 87 -12.45 -3.88 -2.13
CA TYR A 87 -11.47 -2.81 -2.15
C TYR A 87 -11.38 -2.12 -0.80
N ARG A 88 -10.15 -1.89 -0.33
CA ARG A 88 -9.87 -1.26 0.98
C ARG A 88 -9.15 0.07 0.86
N TYR A 89 -8.17 0.16 -0.04
CA TYR A 89 -7.41 1.40 -0.23
C TYR A 89 -6.91 1.55 -1.67
N ARG A 90 -7.14 2.72 -2.28
CA ARG A 90 -6.54 3.09 -3.56
C ARG A 90 -5.16 3.67 -3.33
N LEU A 91 -4.13 2.84 -3.46
CA LEU A 91 -2.76 3.25 -3.11
C LEU A 91 -2.24 4.34 -4.05
N ARG A 92 -2.19 4.07 -5.36
CA ARG A 92 -1.72 5.03 -6.38
C ARG A 92 -1.97 4.54 -7.80
N VAL A 93 -1.79 5.44 -8.77
CA VAL A 93 -1.67 5.10 -10.19
C VAL A 93 -0.21 5.27 -10.63
N SER A 94 0.35 4.26 -11.30
CA SER A 94 1.72 4.32 -11.83
C SER A 94 1.82 3.65 -13.19
N LYS A 95 2.29 4.38 -14.20
CA LYS A 95 2.44 3.89 -15.59
C LYS A 95 1.16 3.26 -16.16
N GLY A 96 0.01 3.88 -15.89
CA GLY A 96 -1.29 3.39 -16.34
C GLY A 96 -1.87 2.22 -15.55
N LEU A 97 -1.20 1.75 -14.49
CA LEU A 97 -1.71 0.72 -13.59
C LEU A 97 -2.24 1.36 -12.31
N THR A 98 -3.44 0.97 -11.89
CA THR A 98 -3.98 1.32 -10.57
C THR A 98 -3.59 0.23 -9.57
N ILE A 99 -2.99 0.63 -8.46
CA ILE A 99 -2.59 -0.28 -7.38
C ILE A 99 -3.62 -0.14 -6.27
N TRP A 100 -4.22 -1.27 -5.90
CA TRP A 100 -5.25 -1.36 -4.89
C TRP A 100 -4.81 -2.29 -3.76
N ILE A 101 -5.11 -1.88 -2.53
CA ILE A 101 -5.13 -2.77 -1.37
C ILE A 101 -6.53 -3.37 -1.28
N VAL A 102 -6.61 -4.68 -1.18
CA VAL A 102 -7.85 -5.45 -1.19
C VAL A 102 -7.93 -6.42 -0.02
N ASP A 103 -9.14 -6.76 0.39
CA ASP A 103 -9.39 -7.81 1.37
C ASP A 103 -9.16 -9.18 0.72
N GLY A 104 -7.94 -9.69 0.79
CA GLY A 104 -7.62 -11.00 0.21
C GLY A 104 -8.32 -12.15 0.93
N CYS A 105 -8.70 -12.00 2.20
CA CYS A 105 -9.50 -12.99 2.91
C CYS A 105 -10.92 -13.08 2.33
N HIS A 106 -11.52 -11.94 1.99
CA HIS A 106 -12.77 -11.92 1.24
C HIS A 106 -12.59 -12.59 -0.12
N VAL A 107 -11.56 -12.22 -0.88
CA VAL A 107 -11.29 -12.81 -2.20
C VAL A 107 -11.15 -14.34 -2.10
N ARG A 108 -10.37 -14.87 -1.15
CA ARG A 108 -10.21 -16.32 -0.98
C ARG A 108 -11.48 -17.04 -0.53
N ARG A 109 -12.31 -16.38 0.30
CA ARG A 109 -13.53 -16.98 0.81
C ARG A 109 -14.62 -17.06 -0.25
N ASP A 110 -14.82 -15.99 -1.01
CA ASP A 110 -16.02 -15.82 -1.85
C ASP A 110 -15.75 -15.72 -3.36
N ILE A 111 -14.48 -15.59 -3.78
CA ILE A 111 -14.12 -15.38 -5.19
C ILE A 111 -13.16 -16.46 -5.71
N PHE A 112 -11.98 -16.62 -5.14
CA PHE A 112 -10.99 -17.58 -5.62
C PHE A 112 -10.07 -18.03 -4.48
N PRO A 113 -10.25 -19.25 -3.93
CA PRO A 113 -9.51 -19.73 -2.76
C PRO A 113 -7.99 -19.73 -2.90
N ASP A 114 -7.48 -19.86 -4.13
CA ASP A 114 -6.04 -19.86 -4.44
C ASP A 114 -5.49 -18.45 -4.79
N PHE A 115 -6.23 -17.39 -4.42
CA PHE A 115 -5.70 -16.03 -4.50
C PHE A 115 -4.58 -15.84 -3.46
N GLY A 116 -3.37 -15.58 -3.95
CA GLY A 116 -2.20 -15.30 -3.11
C GLY A 116 -2.25 -13.95 -2.41
N PHE A 117 -1.09 -13.45 -1.96
CA PHE A 117 -0.99 -12.15 -1.27
C PHE A 117 -0.92 -10.94 -2.22
N SER A 118 -0.80 -11.17 -3.53
CA SER A 118 -0.89 -10.12 -4.55
C SER A 118 -1.23 -10.72 -5.92
N GLY A 119 -1.75 -9.90 -6.82
CA GLY A 119 -2.15 -10.35 -8.16
C GLY A 119 -2.31 -9.21 -9.15
N ASN A 120 -2.49 -9.54 -10.43
CA ASN A 120 -2.75 -8.59 -11.51
C ASN A 120 -3.77 -9.16 -12.51
N ASP A 121 -4.39 -8.27 -13.29
CA ASP A 121 -5.42 -8.55 -14.31
C ASP A 121 -5.04 -9.58 -15.39
N LEU A 122 -3.75 -9.78 -15.68
CA LEU A 122 -3.32 -10.78 -16.64
C LEU A 122 -3.19 -12.17 -16.03
N SER A 123 -2.88 -12.25 -14.73
CA SER A 123 -2.79 -13.49 -13.96
C SER A 123 -4.14 -13.96 -13.44
N TYR A 124 -5.00 -13.05 -12.99
CA TYR A 124 -6.33 -13.37 -12.45
C TYR A 124 -7.40 -12.65 -13.27
N LYS A 125 -8.26 -13.42 -13.95
CA LYS A 125 -9.26 -12.85 -14.88
C LYS A 125 -10.40 -12.10 -14.18
N PHE A 126 -10.59 -12.34 -12.89
CA PHE A 126 -11.52 -11.59 -12.06
C PHE A 126 -10.96 -10.23 -11.59
N ILE A 127 -9.66 -9.96 -11.76
CA ILE A 127 -9.08 -8.65 -11.45
C ILE A 127 -9.34 -7.70 -12.63
N PRO A 128 -9.96 -6.53 -12.41
CA PRO A 128 -10.25 -5.59 -13.49
C PRO A 128 -9.00 -5.14 -14.25
N HIS A 129 -9.18 -4.81 -15.53
CA HIS A 129 -8.09 -4.39 -16.40
C HIS A 129 -7.27 -3.23 -15.84
N ASN A 130 -5.96 -3.33 -16.01
CA ASN A 130 -4.95 -2.37 -15.54
C ASN A 130 -4.88 -2.23 -14.01
N GLU A 131 -5.26 -3.26 -13.27
CA GLU A 131 -5.12 -3.29 -11.81
C GLU A 131 -4.05 -4.26 -11.32
N ILE A 132 -3.44 -3.88 -10.20
CA ILE A 132 -2.65 -4.74 -9.34
C ILE A 132 -3.30 -4.70 -7.97
N TRP A 133 -3.57 -5.88 -7.42
CA TRP A 133 -4.12 -6.05 -6.09
C TRP A 133 -3.01 -6.51 -5.13
N VAL A 134 -3.02 -5.96 -3.93
CA VAL A 134 -2.18 -6.39 -2.81
C VAL A 134 -3.10 -6.67 -1.63
N ASP A 135 -2.95 -7.84 -1.03
CA ASP A 135 -3.74 -8.28 0.12
C ASP A 135 -3.45 -7.40 1.36
N THR A 136 -4.48 -7.11 2.15
CA THR A 136 -4.38 -6.40 3.43
C THR A 136 -3.49 -7.14 4.43
N LEU A 137 -3.30 -8.46 4.30
CA LEU A 137 -2.40 -9.24 5.15
C LEU A 137 -0.91 -9.03 4.83
N VAL A 138 -0.57 -8.35 3.74
CA VAL A 138 0.81 -7.97 3.44
C VAL A 138 1.26 -6.90 4.46
N ASP A 139 2.46 -7.05 4.99
CA ASP A 139 3.06 -6.03 5.85
C ASP A 139 3.56 -4.83 5.02
N CYS A 140 3.64 -3.66 5.66
CA CYS A 140 4.01 -2.44 4.96
C CYS A 140 5.43 -2.45 4.36
N PHE A 141 6.35 -3.29 4.86
CA PHE A 141 7.70 -3.40 4.30
C PHE A 141 7.75 -4.29 3.06
N GLU A 142 6.80 -5.22 2.92
CA GLU A 142 6.68 -6.10 1.75
C GLU A 142 5.93 -5.47 0.58
N LEU A 143 5.15 -4.40 0.83
CA LEU A 143 4.30 -3.73 -0.17
C LEU A 143 5.00 -3.41 -1.49
N GLU A 144 6.12 -2.70 -1.43
CA GLU A 144 6.84 -2.27 -2.64
C GLU A 144 7.47 -3.45 -3.39
N TYR A 145 7.86 -4.50 -2.68
CA TYR A 145 8.37 -5.73 -3.30
C TYR A 145 7.24 -6.50 -3.99
N GLN A 146 6.06 -6.63 -3.37
CA GLN A 146 4.88 -7.24 -3.99
C GLN A 146 4.49 -6.49 -5.26
N ILE A 147 4.44 -5.15 -5.21
CA ILE A 147 4.15 -4.30 -6.37
C ILE A 147 5.22 -4.49 -7.45
N ALA A 148 6.51 -4.52 -7.10
CA ALA A 148 7.59 -4.72 -8.06
C ALA A 148 7.48 -6.09 -8.78
N HIS A 149 7.13 -7.14 -8.04
CA HIS A 149 6.87 -8.47 -8.59
C HIS A 149 5.75 -8.41 -9.61
N GLN A 150 4.55 -7.99 -9.17
CA GLN A 150 3.35 -7.98 -10.00
C GLN A 150 3.50 -7.13 -11.26
N ARG A 151 4.19 -5.98 -11.16
CA ARG A 151 4.48 -5.14 -12.32
C ARG A 151 5.39 -5.82 -13.34
N ALA A 152 6.46 -6.48 -12.88
CA ALA A 152 7.40 -7.16 -13.76
C ALA A 152 6.77 -8.40 -14.42
N MET A 153 5.96 -9.14 -13.66
CA MET A 153 5.19 -10.28 -14.16
C MET A 153 4.17 -9.83 -15.20
N ARG A 154 3.29 -8.88 -14.87
CA ARG A 154 2.29 -8.31 -15.79
C ARG A 154 2.92 -7.77 -17.07
N ALA A 155 4.02 -7.03 -16.96
CA ALA A 155 4.71 -6.49 -18.13
C ALA A 155 5.26 -7.60 -19.06
N SER A 156 5.62 -8.76 -18.51
CA SER A 156 6.08 -9.92 -19.27
C SER A 156 4.92 -10.68 -19.90
N LEU A 157 3.84 -10.92 -19.13
CA LEU A 157 2.61 -11.52 -19.64
C LEU A 157 1.99 -10.69 -20.78
N ALA A 158 2.01 -9.36 -20.67
CA ALA A 158 1.52 -8.47 -21.74
C ALA A 158 2.32 -8.60 -23.05
N ARG A 159 3.53 -9.15 -23.02
CA ARG A 159 4.36 -9.46 -24.20
C ARG A 159 4.18 -10.89 -24.69
N GLY A 160 3.24 -11.66 -24.13
CA GLY A 160 3.02 -13.06 -24.46
C GLY A 160 4.07 -14.02 -23.88
N THR A 161 4.81 -13.59 -22.84
CA THR A 161 5.74 -14.47 -22.13
C THR A 161 4.97 -15.54 -21.37
N LYS A 162 5.51 -16.75 -21.28
CA LYS A 162 4.93 -17.83 -20.47
C LYS A 162 4.91 -17.47 -18.99
N GLU A 163 3.98 -18.04 -18.24
CA GLU A 163 3.74 -17.69 -16.84
C GLU A 163 4.96 -17.92 -15.94
N GLU A 164 5.60 -19.09 -16.04
CA GLU A 164 6.81 -19.43 -15.28
C GLU A 164 7.96 -18.45 -15.51
N ASP A 165 8.17 -18.06 -16.78
CA ASP A 165 9.18 -17.07 -17.16
C ASP A 165 8.81 -15.68 -16.61
N ALA A 166 7.52 -15.31 -16.65
CA ALA A 166 7.03 -14.05 -16.12
C ALA A 166 7.18 -13.98 -14.60
N TRP A 167 6.93 -15.08 -13.89
CA TRP A 167 7.18 -15.24 -12.46
C TRP A 167 8.65 -15.03 -12.12
N SER A 168 9.54 -15.68 -12.87
CA SER A 168 10.99 -15.53 -12.73
C SER A 168 11.44 -14.06 -12.90
N LYS A 169 10.76 -13.28 -13.77
CA LYS A 169 10.99 -11.83 -13.89
C LYS A 169 10.49 -11.06 -12.67
N GLY A 170 9.36 -11.45 -12.08
CA GLY A 170 8.85 -10.94 -10.81
C GLY A 170 9.87 -11.08 -9.68
N ASP A 171 10.36 -12.30 -9.46
CA ASP A 171 11.36 -12.60 -8.43
C ASP A 171 12.67 -11.83 -8.63
N ALA A 172 13.09 -11.67 -9.89
CA ALA A 172 14.27 -10.88 -10.22
C ALA A 172 14.07 -9.39 -9.91
N ALA A 173 12.87 -8.85 -10.11
CA ALA A 173 12.54 -7.46 -9.79
C ALA A 173 12.54 -7.22 -8.26
N GLN A 174 11.94 -8.13 -7.49
CA GLN A 174 11.97 -8.10 -6.02
C GLN A 174 13.39 -8.11 -5.48
N ARG A 175 14.20 -9.10 -5.89
CA ARG A 175 15.61 -9.22 -5.46
C ARG A 175 16.43 -7.97 -5.79
N ARG A 176 16.18 -7.35 -6.95
CA ARG A 176 16.85 -6.10 -7.33
C ARG A 176 16.47 -4.95 -6.39
N LEU A 177 15.19 -4.80 -6.07
CA LEU A 177 14.72 -3.74 -5.19
C LEU A 177 15.27 -3.91 -3.77
N ARG A 178 15.21 -5.14 -3.21
CA ARG A 178 15.79 -5.44 -1.88
C ARG A 178 17.27 -5.09 -1.79
N ARG A 179 18.07 -5.49 -2.79
CA ARG A 179 19.51 -5.16 -2.85
C ARG A 179 19.76 -3.65 -2.93
N SER A 180 18.91 -2.92 -3.65
CA SER A 180 18.97 -1.46 -3.71
C SER A 180 18.72 -0.84 -2.33
N ASP A 181 17.67 -1.29 -1.64
CA ASP A 181 17.28 -0.74 -0.35
C ASP A 181 18.29 -1.08 0.76
N GLU A 182 18.85 -2.29 0.73
CA GLU A 182 19.98 -2.68 1.58
C GLU A 182 21.20 -1.78 1.34
N SER A 183 21.53 -1.51 0.07
CA SER A 183 22.66 -0.64 -0.29
C SER A 183 22.45 0.80 0.19
N GLN A 184 21.23 1.33 0.05
CA GLN A 184 20.87 2.66 0.53
C GLN A 184 20.94 2.74 2.06
N SER A 185 20.45 1.71 2.76
CA SER A 185 20.49 1.63 4.22
C SER A 185 21.93 1.64 4.74
N ARG A 186 22.80 0.78 4.19
CA ARG A 186 24.23 0.76 4.52
C ARG A 186 24.91 2.09 4.24
N ARG A 187 24.58 2.74 3.11
CA ARG A 187 25.14 4.05 2.76
C ARG A 187 24.73 5.12 3.77
N LYS A 188 23.47 5.10 4.21
CA LYS A 188 22.96 6.05 5.22
C LYS A 188 23.62 5.80 6.57
N GLU A 189 23.69 4.56 7.03
CA GLU A 189 24.36 4.18 8.28
C GLU A 189 25.83 4.64 8.31
N ALA A 190 26.56 4.45 7.21
CA ALA A 190 27.94 4.93 7.08
C ALA A 190 28.09 6.45 7.12
N GLN A 191 27.03 7.21 6.82
CA GLN A 191 27.02 8.68 6.89
C GLN A 191 26.57 9.22 8.26
N MET A 192 26.03 8.37 9.13
CA MET A 192 25.54 8.81 10.43
C MET A 192 26.71 9.01 11.40
N ALA A 193 26.73 10.16 12.07
CA ALA A 193 27.65 10.39 13.18
C ALA A 193 27.35 9.39 14.31
N PRO A 194 28.38 8.93 15.06
CA PRO A 194 28.17 8.10 16.23
C PRO A 194 27.22 8.79 17.20
N VAL A 195 26.21 8.07 17.68
CA VAL A 195 25.27 8.58 18.68
C VAL A 195 25.98 8.54 20.03
N GLU A 196 26.34 9.70 20.58
CA GLU A 196 26.79 9.78 21.97
C GLU A 196 25.64 9.39 22.90
N ALA A 197 25.85 8.35 23.70
CA ALA A 197 24.90 7.92 24.71
C ALA A 197 24.80 9.01 25.80
N GLY A 198 23.68 9.74 25.83
CA GLY A 198 23.39 10.70 26.91
C GLY A 198 22.59 11.95 26.52
N THR A 199 22.47 12.28 25.23
CA THR A 199 21.94 13.60 24.82
C THR A 199 20.54 13.55 24.20
N ARG A 200 19.68 12.62 24.64
CA ARG A 200 18.24 12.65 24.29
C ARG A 200 17.42 13.39 25.34
N ALA A 201 17.90 14.56 25.77
CA ALA A 201 17.16 15.47 26.63
C ALA A 201 17.49 16.90 26.23
N ARG A 202 16.76 17.41 25.23
CA ARG A 202 16.39 18.82 25.11
C ARG A 202 15.31 18.85 24.02
N GLY A 203 14.07 18.75 24.46
CA GLY A 203 12.91 19.05 23.62
C GLY A 203 13.14 20.36 22.87
N VAL A 204 12.60 20.43 21.66
CA VAL A 204 12.60 21.61 20.80
C VAL A 204 12.48 22.87 21.67
N ARG A 205 13.55 23.65 21.77
CA ARG A 205 13.50 24.95 22.46
C ARG A 205 12.57 25.82 21.62
N LEU A 206 11.34 26.00 22.09
CA LEU A 206 10.52 27.13 21.65
C LEU A 206 11.34 28.40 21.93
N SER A 207 11.70 29.09 20.85
CA SER A 207 12.35 30.39 20.92
C SER A 207 11.40 31.35 21.65
N ARG A 208 11.70 31.63 22.93
CA ARG A 208 11.08 32.75 23.66
C ARG A 208 11.78 34.03 23.22
N ASN A 209 11.40 34.55 22.06
CA ASN A 209 11.64 35.96 21.73
C ASN A 209 10.30 36.68 21.62
N ASN A 210 9.92 37.31 22.73
CA ASN A 210 9.27 38.63 22.83
C ASN A 210 8.39 38.71 24.08
N LEU A 211 9.05 38.94 25.22
CA LEU A 211 8.45 39.56 26.39
C LEU A 211 9.53 40.41 27.05
N LYS A 212 9.71 41.64 26.58
CA LYS A 212 9.93 42.83 27.43
C LYS A 212 9.47 44.07 26.67
N ALA A 213 8.26 44.50 27.01
CA ALA A 213 7.92 45.92 27.01
C ALA A 213 8.61 46.56 28.22
N LYS A 214 9.37 47.62 27.97
CA LYS A 214 9.38 48.86 28.77
C LYS A 214 10.13 49.93 28.00
#